data_AF-A0A2G6CHZ8-F1
#
_entry.id   AF-A0A2G6CHZ8-F1
#
_cell.length_a   1.000
_cell.length_b   1.000
_cell.length_c   1.000
_cell.angle_alpha   90.00
_cell.angle_beta   90.00
_cell.angle_gamma   90.00
#
_symmetry.space_group_name_H-M   'P 1'
#
loop_
_entity.id
_entity.type
_entity.pdbx_description
1 polymer ?
#
loop_
_entity_poly.entity_id
_entity_poly.type
_entity_poly.pdbx_seq_one_letter_code
_entity_poly.pdbx_strand_id
1 'polypeptide(L)'
;SHTPEPASSQAIAIFHSYVQYLQATSKLEERFGNLQMRATKTGEFDSSLLKQRRSELINLRKQYFDAKTIRAFFSEEDGLEDYSLAMIEIEQDKNLSMEQKQQRKQDYMNALPDNADKQAMQKFTQQQADIAKLIEQTETLKKQGATAKQLYDMRVQLVGKEAADRLAIVDKEEADYEQRFLEYQRQKQAIIKQESDSNSNNKQATQQKIDKLEQSLFNEAERKRLAGYEAVYNSKNTRAQFGKEIILTN
;
A
#
# COMPACT_ATOMS: atom_id res chain seq x y z
N SER A 1 -38.83 30.99 22.66
CA SER A 1 -38.47 29.93 21.69
C SER A 1 -37.02 30.15 21.28
N HIS A 2 -36.17 29.12 21.32
CA HIS A 2 -34.77 29.23 20.89
C HIS A 2 -34.61 29.30 19.36
N THR A 3 -35.70 29.09 18.60
CA THR A 3 -35.79 29.28 17.14
C THR A 3 -37.15 29.91 16.80
N PRO A 4 -37.22 31.22 16.53
CA PRO A 4 -38.48 31.87 16.13
C PRO A 4 -38.90 31.50 14.71
N GLU A 5 -40.13 31.81 14.32
CA GLU A 5 -40.56 31.70 12.92
C GLU A 5 -39.82 32.71 12.03
N PRO A 6 -39.53 32.38 10.76
CA PRO A 6 -39.87 31.13 10.06
C PRO A 6 -38.87 29.97 10.27
N ALA A 7 -37.81 30.18 11.06
CA ALA A 7 -36.71 29.22 11.20
C ALA A 7 -37.14 27.88 11.83
N SER A 8 -38.10 27.91 12.76
CA SER A 8 -38.69 26.72 13.36
C SER A 8 -39.38 25.83 12.31
N SER A 9 -40.32 26.39 11.54
CA SER A 9 -41.01 25.65 10.47
C SER A 9 -40.05 25.15 9.38
N GLN A 10 -39.03 25.94 9.04
CA GLN A 10 -38.00 25.55 8.08
C GLN A 10 -37.15 24.38 8.59
N ALA A 11 -36.76 24.36 9.87
CA ALA A 11 -35.98 23.28 10.45
C ALA A 11 -36.76 21.95 10.44
N ILE A 12 -38.06 21.99 10.77
CA ILE A 12 -38.93 20.80 10.70
C ILE A 12 -39.03 20.27 9.27
N ALA A 13 -39.21 21.16 8.29
CA ALA A 13 -39.26 20.78 6.87
C ALA A 13 -37.95 20.11 6.40
N ILE A 14 -36.79 20.71 6.73
CA ILE A 14 -35.48 20.15 6.40
C ILE A 14 -35.28 18.78 7.06
N PHE A 15 -35.68 18.62 8.33
CA PHE A 15 -35.59 17.34 9.02
C PHE A 15 -36.43 16.24 8.36
N HIS A 16 -37.67 16.54 7.96
CA HIS A 16 -38.51 15.59 7.23
C HIS A 16 -37.87 15.18 5.89
N SER A 17 -37.36 16.14 5.11
CA SER A 17 -36.61 15.84 3.89
C SER A 17 -35.38 14.98 4.17
N TYR A 18 -34.68 15.22 5.29
CA TYR A 18 -33.51 14.45 5.68
C TYR A 18 -33.83 12.98 6.00
N VAL A 19 -34.90 12.71 6.74
CA VAL A 19 -35.34 11.32 7.01
C VAL A 19 -35.71 10.59 5.71
N GLN A 20 -36.41 11.26 4.79
CA GLN A 20 -36.77 10.67 3.50
C GLN A 20 -35.53 10.41 2.62
N TYR A 21 -34.58 11.35 2.62
CA TYR A 21 -33.29 11.20 1.96
C TYR A 21 -32.51 9.98 2.49
N LEU A 22 -32.47 9.77 3.80
CA LEU A 22 -31.80 8.60 4.39
C LEU A 22 -32.42 7.28 3.94
N GLN A 23 -33.76 7.21 3.87
CA GLN A 23 -34.46 6.02 3.38
C GLN A 23 -34.14 5.74 1.90
N ALA A 24 -34.11 6.79 1.08
CA ALA A 24 -33.78 6.66 -0.34
C ALA A 24 -32.30 6.29 -0.56
N THR A 25 -31.40 6.84 0.26
CA THR A 25 -29.97 6.52 0.26
C THR A 25 -29.74 5.06 0.62
N SER A 26 -30.45 4.51 1.61
CA SER A 26 -30.33 3.08 1.96
C SER A 26 -30.62 2.15 0.77
N LYS A 27 -31.66 2.45 -0.03
CA LYS A 27 -31.99 1.69 -1.24
C LYS A 27 -30.92 1.84 -2.34
N LEU A 28 -30.33 3.03 -2.45
CA LEU A 28 -29.21 3.30 -3.36
C LEU A 28 -28.00 2.44 -2.98
N GLU A 29 -27.62 2.46 -1.70
CA GLU A 29 -26.49 1.70 -1.17
C GLU A 29 -26.69 0.20 -1.26
N GLU A 30 -27.90 -0.33 -1.00
CA GLU A 30 -28.20 -1.76 -1.19
C GLU A 30 -27.93 -2.21 -2.64
N ARG A 31 -28.35 -1.39 -3.61
CA ARG A 31 -28.12 -1.69 -5.03
C ARG A 31 -26.63 -1.68 -5.36
N PHE A 32 -25.88 -0.68 -4.91
CA PHE A 32 -24.44 -0.60 -5.15
C PHE A 32 -23.65 -1.68 -4.41
N GLY A 33 -24.05 -2.07 -3.20
CA GLY A 33 -23.48 -3.21 -2.48
C GLY A 33 -23.63 -4.51 -3.26
N ASN A 34 -24.81 -4.75 -3.85
CA ASN A 34 -25.04 -5.90 -4.71
C ASN A 34 -24.22 -5.87 -6.01
N LEU A 35 -24.02 -4.70 -6.62
CA LEU A 35 -23.16 -4.54 -7.80
C LEU A 35 -21.68 -4.77 -7.45
N GLN A 36 -21.21 -4.20 -6.34
CA GLN A 36 -19.84 -4.39 -5.85
C GLN A 36 -19.55 -5.86 -5.54
N MET A 37 -20.47 -6.57 -4.88
CA MET A 37 -20.33 -8.01 -4.62
C MET A 37 -20.23 -8.87 -5.89
N ARG A 38 -20.79 -8.41 -7.01
CA ARG A 38 -20.64 -9.09 -8.31
C ARG A 38 -19.28 -8.79 -8.93
N ALA A 39 -18.81 -7.55 -8.84
CA ALA A 39 -17.49 -7.13 -9.33
C ALA A 39 -16.34 -7.75 -8.50
N THR A 40 -16.47 -7.89 -7.19
CA THR A 40 -15.43 -8.52 -6.36
C THR A 40 -15.28 -10.02 -6.62
N LYS A 41 -16.32 -10.71 -7.12
CA LYS A 41 -16.21 -12.10 -7.59
C LYS A 41 -15.30 -12.27 -8.80
N THR A 42 -15.08 -11.20 -9.58
CA THR A 42 -14.10 -11.17 -10.67
C THR A 42 -12.75 -10.63 -10.23
N GLY A 43 -12.60 -10.24 -8.96
CA GLY A 43 -11.36 -9.70 -8.38
C GLY A 43 -11.04 -8.26 -8.80
N GLU A 44 -11.94 -7.58 -9.50
CA GLU A 44 -11.71 -6.24 -10.04
C GLU A 44 -12.34 -5.17 -9.16
N PHE A 45 -11.53 -4.19 -8.76
CA PHE A 45 -12.02 -2.95 -8.18
C PHE A 45 -12.34 -1.98 -9.32
N ASP A 46 -13.63 -1.68 -9.50
CA ASP A 46 -14.11 -0.83 -10.58
C ASP A 46 -14.36 0.60 -10.09
N SER A 47 -13.44 1.52 -10.41
CA SER A 47 -13.59 2.94 -10.06
C SER A 47 -14.77 3.60 -10.79
N SER A 48 -15.22 3.06 -11.93
CA SER A 48 -16.39 3.60 -12.64
C SER A 48 -17.69 3.41 -11.85
N LEU A 49 -17.81 2.29 -11.12
CA LEU A 49 -18.95 2.03 -10.25
C LEU A 49 -19.01 3.03 -9.09
N LEU A 50 -17.86 3.41 -8.52
CA LEU A 50 -17.79 4.43 -7.47
C LEU A 50 -18.20 5.82 -8.00
N LYS A 51 -17.77 6.19 -9.20
CA LYS A 51 -18.20 7.44 -9.85
C LYS A 51 -19.70 7.45 -10.09
N GLN A 52 -20.26 6.32 -10.55
CA GLN A 52 -21.69 6.19 -10.75
C GLN A 52 -22.45 6.35 -9.43
N ARG A 53 -22.01 5.67 -8.35
CA ARG A 53 -22.59 5.81 -7.01
C ARG A 53 -22.65 7.27 -6.57
N ARG A 54 -21.52 7.96 -6.67
CA ARG A 54 -21.42 9.38 -6.27
C ARG A 54 -22.35 10.27 -7.09
N SER A 55 -22.38 10.11 -8.41
CA SER A 55 -23.27 10.88 -9.30
C SER A 55 -24.75 10.68 -8.94
N GLU A 56 -25.15 9.43 -8.68
CA GLU A 56 -26.52 9.11 -8.28
C GLU A 56 -26.86 9.68 -6.90
N LEU A 57 -25.94 9.63 -5.93
CA LEU A 57 -26.12 10.21 -4.61
C LEU A 57 -26.28 11.74 -4.67
N ILE A 58 -25.46 12.43 -5.46
CA ILE A 58 -25.57 13.87 -5.69
C ILE A 58 -26.92 14.22 -6.32
N ASN A 59 -27.37 13.44 -7.30
CA ASN A 59 -28.67 13.67 -7.93
C ASN A 59 -29.83 13.36 -6.98
N LEU A 60 -29.68 12.38 -6.09
CA LEU A 60 -30.66 12.08 -5.05
C LEU A 60 -30.79 13.26 -4.08
N ARG A 61 -29.68 13.85 -3.63
CA ARG A 61 -29.70 15.04 -2.75
C ARG A 61 -30.48 16.21 -3.36
N LYS A 62 -30.36 16.44 -4.67
CA LYS A 62 -31.11 17.49 -5.39
C LYS A 62 -32.63 17.27 -5.43
N GLN A 63 -33.10 16.04 -5.18
CA GLN A 63 -34.54 15.76 -5.09
C GLN A 63 -35.14 16.12 -3.73
N TYR A 64 -34.32 16.15 -2.67
CA TYR A 64 -34.77 16.36 -1.29
C TYR A 64 -34.41 17.72 -0.70
N PHE A 65 -33.39 18.39 -1.24
CA PHE A 65 -32.84 19.61 -0.65
C PHE A 65 -32.59 20.68 -1.70
N ASP A 66 -32.69 21.94 -1.28
CA ASP A 66 -32.23 23.07 -2.07
C ASP A 66 -30.69 23.20 -2.08
N ALA A 67 -30.16 24.02 -2.99
CA ALA A 67 -28.72 24.19 -3.14
C ALA A 67 -28.01 24.73 -1.88
N LYS A 68 -28.71 25.53 -1.06
CA LYS A 68 -28.14 26.10 0.17
C LYS A 68 -27.99 25.02 1.25
N THR A 69 -29.01 24.19 1.41
CA THR A 69 -29.03 23.07 2.36
C THR A 69 -28.01 22.01 1.94
N ILE A 70 -27.92 21.69 0.64
CA ILE A 70 -26.90 20.76 0.12
C ILE A 70 -25.49 21.26 0.47
N ARG A 71 -25.20 22.53 0.18
CA ARG A 71 -23.89 23.11 0.51
C ARG A 71 -23.60 23.07 2.00
N ALA A 72 -24.57 23.39 2.84
CA ALA A 72 -24.40 23.42 4.28
C ALA A 72 -24.17 22.02 4.89
N PHE A 73 -24.80 20.98 4.33
CA PHE A 73 -24.76 19.63 4.90
C PHE A 73 -23.62 18.77 4.34
N PHE A 74 -23.29 18.94 3.05
CA PHE A 74 -22.47 17.95 2.33
C PHE A 74 -21.17 18.50 1.74
N SER A 75 -20.89 19.80 1.80
CA SER A 75 -19.72 20.37 1.10
C SER A 75 -18.36 19.81 1.58
N GLU A 76 -18.23 19.51 2.87
CA GLU A 76 -17.02 18.91 3.46
C GLU A 76 -16.84 17.45 2.99
N GLU A 77 -17.89 16.64 3.15
CA GLU A 77 -17.91 15.24 2.69
C GLU A 77 -17.67 15.15 1.18
N ASP A 78 -18.29 16.04 0.40
CA ASP A 78 -18.13 16.07 -1.04
C ASP A 78 -16.69 16.40 -1.46
N GLY A 79 -16.02 17.32 -0.75
CA GLY A 79 -14.62 17.61 -0.99
C GLY A 79 -13.72 16.38 -0.76
N LEU A 80 -13.94 15.65 0.34
CA LEU A 80 -13.19 14.44 0.67
C LEU A 80 -13.43 13.29 -0.32
N GLU A 81 -14.68 13.09 -0.75
CA GLU A 81 -15.02 12.07 -1.73
C GLU A 81 -14.48 12.41 -3.13
N ASP A 82 -14.58 13.67 -3.58
CA ASP A 82 -13.99 14.10 -4.86
C ASP A 82 -12.47 13.91 -4.88
N TYR A 83 -11.81 14.30 -3.79
CA TYR A 83 -10.38 14.09 -3.62
C TYR A 83 -10.03 12.60 -3.71
N SER A 84 -10.75 11.75 -2.97
CA SER A 84 -10.47 10.32 -2.93
C SER A 84 -10.63 9.67 -4.31
N LEU A 85 -11.70 10.01 -5.03
CA LEU A 85 -11.92 9.53 -6.40
C LEU A 85 -10.85 10.02 -7.37
N ALA A 86 -10.46 11.30 -7.31
CA ALA A 86 -9.40 11.84 -8.14
C ALA A 86 -8.07 11.12 -7.91
N MET A 87 -7.70 10.84 -6.65
CA MET A 87 -6.48 10.09 -6.34
C MET A 87 -6.53 8.66 -6.89
N ILE A 88 -7.67 7.96 -6.75
CA ILE A 88 -7.86 6.61 -7.32
C ILE A 88 -7.72 6.63 -8.84
N GLU A 89 -8.33 7.61 -9.52
CA GLU A 89 -8.26 7.74 -10.97
C GLU A 89 -6.83 7.95 -11.46
N ILE A 90 -6.10 8.85 -10.80
CA ILE A 90 -4.69 9.11 -11.13
C ILE A 90 -3.85 7.86 -10.92
N GLU A 91 -4.07 7.12 -9.84
CA GLU A 91 -3.33 5.89 -9.54
C GLU A 91 -3.64 4.75 -10.52
N GLN A 92 -4.88 4.63 -10.98
CA GLN A 92 -5.30 3.56 -11.89
C GLN A 92 -4.99 3.83 -13.36
N ASP A 93 -4.68 5.07 -13.74
CA ASP A 93 -4.35 5.39 -15.11
C ASP A 93 -3.02 4.73 -15.52
N LYS A 94 -3.12 3.69 -16.36
CA LYS A 94 -1.99 2.92 -16.87
C LYS A 94 -1.19 3.67 -17.94
N ASN A 95 -1.71 4.79 -18.44
CA ASN A 95 -1.03 5.62 -19.43
C ASN A 95 -0.12 6.67 -18.79
N LEU A 96 -0.15 6.81 -17.46
CA LEU A 96 0.69 7.76 -16.73
C LEU A 96 1.92 7.08 -16.14
N SER A 97 3.09 7.68 -16.35
CA SER A 97 4.30 7.35 -15.58
C SER A 97 4.14 7.76 -14.11
N MET A 98 5.02 7.26 -13.24
CA MET A 98 5.02 7.63 -11.82
C MET A 98 5.18 9.15 -11.62
N GLU A 99 6.04 9.79 -12.40
CA GLU A 99 6.24 11.24 -12.37
C GLU A 99 5.00 11.98 -12.85
N GLN A 100 4.35 11.49 -13.92
CA GLN A 100 3.12 12.09 -14.43
C GLN A 100 1.97 11.97 -13.44
N LYS A 101 1.85 10.82 -12.74
CA LYS A 101 0.88 10.65 -11.65
C LYS A 101 1.15 11.65 -10.53
N GLN A 102 2.41 11.78 -10.11
CA GLN A 102 2.77 12.73 -9.06
C GLN A 102 2.43 14.18 -9.46
N GLN A 103 2.72 14.57 -10.70
CA GLN A 103 2.37 15.89 -11.21
C GLN A 103 0.85 16.11 -11.21
N ARG A 104 0.07 15.14 -11.70
CA ARG A 104 -1.40 15.21 -11.71
C ARG A 104 -1.99 15.37 -10.31
N LYS A 105 -1.45 14.69 -9.30
CA LYS A 105 -1.87 14.87 -7.91
C LYS A 105 -1.59 16.27 -7.41
N GLN A 106 -0.40 16.80 -7.71
CA GLN A 106 -0.02 18.16 -7.32
C GLN A 106 -0.91 19.20 -7.99
N ASP A 107 -1.19 19.05 -9.29
CA ASP A 107 -2.07 19.94 -10.05
C ASP A 107 -3.49 19.93 -9.46
N TYR A 108 -4.01 18.75 -9.12
CA TYR A 108 -5.30 18.61 -8.43
C TYR A 108 -5.31 19.34 -7.09
N MET A 109 -4.28 19.16 -6.25
CA MET A 109 -4.14 19.86 -4.96
C MET A 109 -4.05 21.38 -5.12
N ASN A 110 -3.34 21.86 -6.15
CA ASN A 110 -3.19 23.29 -6.43
C ASN A 110 -4.51 23.93 -6.88
N ALA A 111 -5.35 23.17 -7.59
CA ALA A 111 -6.65 23.63 -8.07
C ALA A 111 -7.75 23.65 -6.99
N LEU A 112 -7.56 22.96 -5.86
CA LEU A 112 -8.53 22.97 -4.77
C LEU A 112 -8.62 24.35 -4.10
N PRO A 113 -9.83 24.85 -3.80
CA PRO A 113 -10.01 26.04 -2.96
C PRO A 113 -9.37 25.87 -1.58
N ASP A 114 -8.85 26.94 -1.01
CA ASP A 114 -8.34 26.91 0.36
C ASP A 114 -9.49 26.73 1.36
N ASN A 115 -9.55 25.56 1.98
CA ASN A 115 -10.46 25.22 3.07
C ASN A 115 -9.71 24.41 4.15
N ALA A 116 -10.38 24.11 5.26
CA ALA A 116 -9.77 23.37 6.38
C ALA A 116 -9.24 21.98 5.95
N ASP A 117 -9.92 21.33 5.00
CA ASP A 117 -9.58 19.96 4.56
C ASP A 117 -8.37 19.91 3.63
N LYS A 118 -8.15 20.96 2.84
CA LYS A 118 -7.06 21.03 1.86
C LYS A 118 -5.70 20.77 2.51
N GLN A 119 -5.45 21.31 3.70
CA GLN A 119 -4.19 21.08 4.40
C GLN A 119 -3.99 19.60 4.77
N ALA A 120 -5.05 18.94 5.23
CA ALA A 120 -5.01 17.51 5.55
C ALA A 120 -4.82 16.65 4.30
N MET A 121 -5.56 16.94 3.22
CA MET A 121 -5.42 16.27 1.92
C MET A 121 -4.02 16.45 1.34
N GLN A 122 -3.47 17.66 1.41
CA GLN A 122 -2.13 17.97 0.94
C GLN A 122 -1.07 17.22 1.74
N LYS A 123 -1.19 17.19 3.07
CA LYS A 123 -0.27 16.42 3.93
C LYS A 123 -0.31 14.94 3.59
N PHE A 124 -1.50 14.36 3.43
CA PHE A 124 -1.64 12.96 3.03
C PHE A 124 -1.01 12.69 1.66
N THR A 125 -1.31 13.53 0.66
CA THR A 125 -0.76 13.41 -0.70
C THR A 125 0.77 13.47 -0.69
N GLN A 126 1.33 14.40 0.08
CA GLN A 126 2.78 14.55 0.22
C GLN A 126 3.41 13.33 0.89
N GLN A 127 2.82 12.82 1.97
CA GLN A 127 3.31 11.60 2.65
C GLN A 127 3.37 10.39 1.71
N GLN A 128 2.35 10.20 0.86
CA GLN A 128 2.36 9.13 -0.14
C GLN A 128 3.48 9.32 -1.17
N ALA A 129 3.71 10.55 -1.62
CA ALA A 129 4.80 10.87 -2.53
C ALA A 129 6.18 10.60 -1.90
N ASP A 130 6.36 10.94 -0.62
CA ASP A 130 7.60 10.72 0.11
C ASP A 130 7.86 9.22 0.34
N ILE A 131 6.82 8.42 0.59
CA ILE A 131 6.93 6.96 0.67
C ILE A 131 7.35 6.36 -0.68
N ALA A 132 6.74 6.80 -1.78
CA ALA A 132 7.10 6.32 -3.13
C ALA A 132 8.56 6.63 -3.45
N LYS A 133 8.99 7.88 -3.21
CA LYS A 133 10.40 8.31 -3.38
C LYS A 133 11.34 7.52 -2.48
N LEU A 134 10.94 7.27 -1.23
CA LEU A 134 11.75 6.51 -0.27
C LEU A 134 12.06 5.11 -0.81
N ILE A 135 11.06 4.41 -1.34
CA ILE A 135 11.23 3.07 -1.90
C ILE A 135 12.20 3.11 -3.08
N GLU A 136 11.92 3.99 -4.07
CA GLU A 136 12.73 4.12 -5.28
C GLU A 136 14.20 4.49 -4.98
N GLN A 137 14.42 5.48 -4.13
CA GLN A 137 15.75 5.93 -3.77
C GLN A 137 16.50 4.90 -2.95
N THR A 138 15.81 4.17 -2.06
CA THR A 138 16.41 3.06 -1.31
C THR A 138 16.92 1.98 -2.27
N GLU A 139 16.12 1.57 -3.26
CA GLU A 139 16.52 0.57 -4.23
C GLU A 139 17.72 1.03 -5.07
N THR A 140 17.67 2.27 -5.56
CA THR A 140 18.75 2.87 -6.35
C THR A 140 20.06 2.93 -5.56
N LEU A 141 20.01 3.44 -4.33
CA LEU A 141 21.19 3.54 -3.46
C LEU A 141 21.75 2.16 -3.09
N LYS A 142 20.90 1.17 -2.78
CA LYS A 142 21.34 -0.20 -2.52
C LYS A 142 22.07 -0.80 -3.75
N LYS A 143 21.55 -0.58 -4.97
CA LYS A 143 22.21 -1.02 -6.22
C LYS A 143 23.57 -0.35 -6.47
N GLN A 144 23.73 0.89 -6.01
CA GLN A 144 24.97 1.65 -6.12
C GLN A 144 25.99 1.32 -5.01
N GLY A 145 25.67 0.41 -4.09
CA GLY A 145 26.55 0.05 -2.98
C GLY A 145 26.64 1.14 -1.90
N ALA A 146 25.58 1.93 -1.72
CA ALA A 146 25.55 2.97 -0.71
C ALA A 146 25.76 2.41 0.70
N THR A 147 26.48 3.17 1.52
CA THR A 147 26.70 2.87 2.93
C THR A 147 25.41 3.01 3.75
N ALA A 148 25.36 2.36 4.92
CA ALA A 148 24.23 2.49 5.85
C ALA A 148 23.98 3.96 6.25
N LYS A 149 25.04 4.77 6.36
CA LYS A 149 24.91 6.20 6.65
C LYS A 149 24.23 6.96 5.51
N GLN A 150 24.59 6.71 4.26
CA GLN A 150 23.97 7.37 3.10
C GLN A 150 22.48 7.01 2.98
N LEU A 151 22.12 5.74 3.21
CA LEU A 151 20.71 5.33 3.27
C LEU A 151 19.96 6.02 4.41
N TYR A 152 20.57 6.11 5.59
CA TYR A 152 19.99 6.79 6.75
C TYR A 152 19.75 8.28 6.49
N ASP A 153 20.76 9.01 6.02
CA ASP A 153 20.68 10.45 5.77
C ASP A 153 19.56 10.78 4.76
N MET A 154 19.45 10.00 3.68
CA MET A 154 18.37 10.12 2.70
C MET A 154 16.98 9.90 3.34
N ARG A 155 16.85 8.88 4.20
CA ARG A 155 15.59 8.57 4.89
C ARG A 155 15.17 9.66 5.86
N VAL A 156 16.12 10.25 6.60
CA VAL A 156 15.81 11.37 7.51
C VAL A 156 15.19 12.53 6.75
N GLN A 157 15.68 12.82 5.53
CA GLN A 157 15.15 13.91 4.70
C GLN A 157 13.72 13.64 4.21
N LEU A 158 13.36 12.38 3.92
CA LEU A 158 12.04 12.03 3.37
C LEU A 158 10.99 11.74 4.45
N VAL A 159 11.34 11.01 5.50
CA VAL A 159 10.37 10.47 6.47
C VAL A 159 10.64 10.86 7.92
N GLY A 160 11.67 11.69 8.15
CA GLY A 160 12.06 12.13 9.49
C GLY A 160 12.91 11.10 10.25
N LYS A 161 13.47 11.55 11.37
CA LYS A 161 14.46 10.82 12.15
C LYS A 161 13.91 9.51 12.72
N GLU A 162 12.73 9.55 13.31
CA GLU A 162 12.13 8.40 14.00
C GLU A 162 11.83 7.25 13.03
N ALA A 163 11.37 7.57 11.81
CA ALA A 163 11.13 6.56 10.78
C ALA A 163 12.45 6.02 10.21
N ALA A 164 13.44 6.88 9.99
CA ALA A 164 14.77 6.47 9.56
C ALA A 164 15.45 5.54 10.57
N ASP A 165 15.32 5.82 11.88
CA ASP A 165 15.84 4.98 12.96
C ASP A 165 15.22 3.56 12.92
N ARG A 166 13.89 3.47 12.75
CA ARG A 166 13.20 2.17 12.62
C ARG A 166 13.66 1.41 11.36
N LEU A 167 13.81 2.10 10.24
CA LEU A 167 14.28 1.48 8.99
C LEU A 167 15.72 0.98 9.10
N ALA A 168 16.59 1.69 9.83
CA ALA A 168 17.97 1.25 10.07
C ALA A 168 18.04 -0.01 10.94
N ILE A 169 17.12 -0.17 11.90
CA ILE A 169 16.98 -1.41 12.68
C ILE A 169 16.60 -2.57 11.75
N VAL A 170 15.61 -2.37 10.87
CA VAL A 170 15.19 -3.38 9.89
C VAL A 170 16.34 -3.79 8.98
N ASP A 171 17.14 -2.84 8.46
CA ASP A 171 18.30 -3.18 7.62
C ASP A 171 19.34 -4.01 8.41
N LYS A 172 19.54 -3.73 9.70
CA LYS A 172 20.46 -4.50 10.55
C LYS A 172 19.94 -5.94 10.77
N GLU A 173 18.65 -6.08 11.04
CA GLU A 173 18.00 -7.40 11.19
C GLU A 173 18.04 -8.20 9.88
N GLU A 174 17.85 -7.53 8.74
CA GLU A 174 17.96 -8.14 7.42
C GLU A 174 19.39 -8.62 7.15
N ALA A 175 20.39 -7.80 7.45
CA ALA A 175 21.80 -8.18 7.28
C ALA A 175 22.22 -9.34 8.21
N ASP A 176 21.82 -9.32 9.48
CA ASP A 176 22.08 -10.42 10.42
C ASP A 176 21.45 -11.73 9.95
N TYR A 177 20.19 -11.65 9.50
CA TYR A 177 19.50 -12.81 8.96
C TYR A 177 20.17 -13.34 7.69
N GLU A 178 20.61 -12.47 6.78
CA GLU A 178 21.35 -12.87 5.57
C GLU A 178 22.65 -13.60 5.92
N GLN A 179 23.41 -13.10 6.90
CA GLN A 179 24.63 -13.78 7.37
C GLN A 179 24.33 -15.18 7.94
N ARG A 180 23.31 -15.29 8.81
CA ARG A 180 22.86 -16.60 9.34
C ARG A 180 22.36 -17.52 8.24
N PHE A 181 21.70 -16.99 7.21
CA PHE A 181 21.24 -17.74 6.05
C PHE A 181 22.40 -18.29 5.21
N LEU A 182 23.45 -17.50 4.98
CA LEU A 182 24.64 -17.96 4.26
C LEU A 182 25.38 -19.06 5.05
N GLU A 183 25.45 -18.93 6.38
CA GLU A 183 25.97 -19.99 7.25
C GLU A 183 25.13 -21.26 7.16
N TYR A 184 23.82 -21.13 7.25
CA TYR A 184 22.87 -22.24 7.09
C TYR A 184 23.08 -22.98 5.76
N GLN A 185 23.18 -22.25 4.63
CA GLN A 185 23.39 -22.85 3.32
C GLN A 185 24.70 -23.64 3.24
N ARG A 186 25.79 -23.09 3.78
CA ARG A 186 27.10 -23.77 3.84
C ARG A 186 27.02 -25.05 4.67
N GLN A 187 26.44 -24.99 5.88
CA GLN A 187 26.34 -26.17 6.75
C GLN A 187 25.40 -27.24 6.19
N LYS A 188 24.26 -26.83 5.61
CA LYS A 188 23.30 -27.72 4.92
C LYS A 188 23.99 -28.50 3.80
N GLN A 189 24.78 -27.83 2.96
CA GLN A 189 25.54 -28.49 1.89
C GLN A 189 26.57 -29.48 2.43
N ALA A 190 27.26 -29.16 3.53
CA ALA A 190 28.20 -30.08 4.16
C ALA A 190 27.50 -31.36 4.68
N ILE A 191 26.33 -31.22 5.31
CA ILE A 191 25.51 -32.36 5.77
C ILE A 191 25.12 -33.27 4.60
N ILE A 192 24.64 -32.67 3.49
CA ILE A 192 24.23 -33.42 2.28
C ILE A 192 25.43 -34.14 1.64
N LYS A 193 26.58 -33.47 1.56
CA LYS A 193 27.80 -34.07 1.01
C LYS A 193 28.29 -35.23 1.86
N GLN A 194 28.32 -35.08 3.18
CA GLN A 194 28.73 -36.15 4.10
C GLN A 194 27.83 -37.39 3.99
N GLU A 195 26.52 -37.22 3.84
CA GLU A 195 25.60 -38.34 3.63
C GLU A 195 25.89 -39.06 2.29
N SER A 196 26.12 -38.28 1.23
CA SER A 196 26.45 -38.80 -0.10
C SER A 196 27.77 -39.59 -0.10
N ASP A 197 28.80 -39.05 0.56
CA ASP A 197 30.12 -39.69 0.68
C ASP A 197 30.07 -40.98 1.53
N SER A 198 29.10 -41.07 2.45
CA SER A 198 28.92 -42.25 3.32
C SER A 198 28.12 -43.39 2.66
N ASN A 199 27.60 -43.22 1.44
CA ASN A 199 26.63 -44.12 0.80
C ASN A 199 25.44 -44.51 1.71
N SER A 200 25.16 -43.69 2.72
CA SER A 200 24.04 -43.85 3.60
C SER A 200 22.82 -43.28 2.89
N ASN A 201 21.80 -44.10 2.64
CA ASN A 201 20.53 -43.62 2.07
C ASN A 201 19.56 -43.14 3.16
N ASN A 202 20.08 -42.67 4.31
CA ASN A 202 19.26 -42.31 5.46
C ASN A 202 18.77 -40.86 5.36
N LYS A 203 17.84 -40.66 4.42
CA LYS A 203 17.17 -39.37 4.17
C LYS A 203 16.52 -38.80 5.44
N GLN A 204 15.99 -39.66 6.32
CA GLN A 204 15.37 -39.22 7.57
C GLN A 204 16.39 -38.65 8.56
N ALA A 205 17.53 -39.32 8.75
CA ALA A 205 18.59 -38.81 9.63
C ALA A 205 19.20 -37.51 9.08
N THR A 206 19.33 -37.39 7.76
CA THR A 206 19.78 -36.16 7.09
C THR A 206 18.81 -35.00 7.35
N GLN A 207 17.50 -35.24 7.16
CA GLN A 207 16.49 -34.21 7.41
C GLN A 207 16.48 -33.76 8.88
N GLN A 208 16.59 -34.69 9.84
CA GLN A 208 16.66 -34.35 11.26
C GLN A 208 17.88 -33.48 11.61
N LYS A 209 19.02 -33.66 10.94
CA LYS A 209 20.19 -32.79 11.12
C LYS A 209 19.93 -31.38 10.58
N ILE A 210 19.28 -31.26 9.43
CA ILE A 210 18.88 -29.98 8.84
C ILE A 210 17.87 -29.27 9.73
N ASP A 211 16.85 -29.96 10.24
CA ASP A 211 15.84 -29.36 11.11
C ASP A 211 16.46 -28.82 12.41
N LYS A 212 17.42 -29.56 13.00
CA LYS A 212 18.18 -29.09 14.17
C LYS A 212 19.04 -27.86 13.87
N LEU A 213 19.65 -27.82 12.69
CA LEU A 213 20.43 -26.67 12.21
C LEU A 213 19.53 -25.45 12.03
N GLU A 214 18.33 -25.62 11.48
CA GLU A 214 17.36 -24.53 11.35
C GLU A 214 16.92 -24.00 12.72
N GLN A 215 16.68 -24.89 13.68
CA GLN A 215 16.31 -24.52 15.05
C GLN A 215 17.43 -23.80 15.81
N SER A 216 18.69 -24.07 15.51
CA SER A 216 19.83 -23.41 16.17
C SER A 216 20.13 -22.03 15.57
N LEU A 217 19.87 -21.83 14.28
CA LEU A 217 20.16 -20.58 13.58
C LEU A 217 18.97 -19.63 13.52
N PHE A 218 17.73 -20.11 13.60
CA PHE A 218 16.53 -19.30 13.36
C PHE A 218 15.45 -19.55 14.40
N ASN A 219 14.79 -18.46 14.82
CA ASN A 219 13.60 -18.56 15.65
C ASN A 219 12.39 -19.09 14.85
N GLU A 220 11.27 -19.35 15.52
CA GLU A 220 10.10 -19.95 14.87
C GLU A 220 9.53 -19.10 13.72
N ALA A 221 9.45 -17.78 13.89
CA ALA A 221 8.94 -16.88 12.85
C ALA A 221 9.89 -16.82 11.65
N GLU A 222 11.20 -16.81 11.91
CA GLU A 222 12.25 -16.82 10.90
C GLU A 222 12.26 -18.11 10.08
N ARG A 223 12.04 -19.28 10.71
CA ARG A 223 11.98 -20.56 9.98
C ARG A 223 10.85 -20.59 8.94
N LYS A 224 9.72 -19.94 9.19
CA LYS A 224 8.59 -19.88 8.24
C LYS A 224 8.94 -19.14 6.94
N ARG A 225 9.92 -18.23 6.97
CA ARG A 225 10.36 -17.48 5.77
C ARG A 225 11.57 -18.10 5.07
N LEU A 226 12.22 -19.14 5.61
CA LEU A 226 13.43 -19.75 5.02
C LEU A 226 13.22 -20.21 3.59
N ALA A 227 12.12 -20.94 3.31
CA ALA A 227 11.85 -21.46 1.97
C ALA A 227 11.68 -20.34 0.93
N GLY A 228 10.97 -19.27 1.27
CA GLY A 228 10.80 -18.10 0.40
C GLY A 228 12.12 -17.36 0.18
N TYR A 229 12.91 -17.21 1.24
CA TYR A 229 14.22 -16.56 1.16
C TYR A 229 15.21 -17.37 0.30
N GLU A 230 15.22 -18.70 0.44
CA GLU A 230 16.01 -19.62 -0.37
C GLU A 230 15.63 -19.55 -1.86
N ALA A 231 14.34 -19.48 -2.18
CA ALA A 231 13.87 -19.29 -3.55
C ALA A 231 14.37 -17.96 -4.16
N VAL A 232 14.29 -16.86 -3.41
CA VAL A 232 14.80 -15.55 -3.84
C VAL A 232 16.31 -15.58 -4.03
N TYR A 233 17.06 -16.13 -3.07
CA TYR A 233 18.51 -16.25 -3.12
C TYR A 233 18.97 -17.06 -4.35
N ASN A 234 18.36 -18.22 -4.58
CA ASN A 234 18.67 -19.06 -5.73
C ASN A 234 18.34 -18.35 -7.05
N SER A 235 17.22 -17.63 -7.14
CA SER A 235 16.88 -16.86 -8.34
C SER A 235 17.90 -15.77 -8.68
N LYS A 236 18.48 -15.12 -7.66
CA LYS A 236 19.53 -14.10 -7.82
C LYS A 236 20.85 -14.72 -8.26
N ASN A 237 21.25 -15.84 -7.66
CA ASN A 237 22.50 -16.54 -8.01
C ASN A 237 22.45 -17.19 -9.39
N THR A 238 21.32 -17.77 -9.78
CA THR A 238 21.12 -18.35 -11.11
C THR A 238 21.21 -17.26 -12.19
N ARG A 239 20.60 -16.08 -11.98
CA ARG A 239 20.76 -14.93 -12.90
C ARG A 239 22.18 -14.40 -12.97
N ALA A 240 22.91 -14.38 -11.85
CA ALA A 240 24.31 -13.98 -11.81
C ALA A 240 25.25 -14.97 -12.52
N GLN A 241 24.91 -16.27 -12.54
CA GLN A 241 25.66 -17.30 -13.28
C GLN A 241 25.41 -17.20 -14.80
N PHE A 242 24.15 -17.04 -15.23
CA PHE A 242 23.84 -16.83 -16.65
C PHE A 242 24.42 -15.53 -17.22
N GLY A 243 24.53 -14.47 -16.41
CA GLY A 243 25.18 -13.22 -16.82
C GLY A 243 26.71 -13.35 -17.02
N LYS A 244 27.37 -14.34 -16.40
CA LYS A 244 28.81 -14.59 -16.57
C LYS A 244 29.11 -15.51 -17.77
N GLU A 245 28.25 -16.46 -18.10
CA GLU A 245 28.43 -17.32 -19.28
C GLU A 245 28.29 -16.57 -20.61
N ILE A 246 27.46 -15.52 -20.65
CA ILE A 246 27.31 -14.66 -21.85
C ILE A 246 28.56 -13.77 -22.08
N ILE A 247 29.35 -13.49 -21.05
CA ILE A 247 30.56 -12.66 -21.16
C ILE A 247 31.80 -13.50 -21.53
N LEU A 248 31.77 -14.83 -21.32
CA LEU A 248 32.89 -15.73 -21.64
C LEU A 248 32.75 -16.43 -23.01
N THR A 249 31.75 -16.07 -23.81
CA THR A 249 31.50 -16.62 -25.16
C THR A 249 31.56 -15.60 -26.30
N ASN A 250 32.19 -14.43 -26.07
CA ASN A 250 32.55 -13.47 -27.13
C ASN A 250 34.06 -13.24 -27.18
#